data_AF-A0A938N8K5-F1
#
_entry.id   AF-A0A938N8K5-F1
#
_cell.length_a   1.000
_cell.length_b   1.000
_cell.length_c   1.000
_cell.angle_alpha   90.00
_cell.angle_beta   90.00
_cell.angle_gamma   90.00
#
_symmetry.space_group_name_H-M   'P 1'
#
loop_
_entity.id
_entity.type
_entity.pdbx_description
1 polymer ?
#
loop_
_entity_poly.entity_id
_entity_poly.type
_entity_poly.pdbx_seq_one_letter_code
_entity_poly.pdbx_strand_id
1 'polypeptide(L)'
;MRVLTAIALLVGLAATGTAQEIDPINMHAFLLDDHPFTIAPCGGDPMPVLDIILEDSGNNPIEVIASDIWLDSPPSMLDFCWAVIADSSTFRPDPGHTTISGEIHGGLQSLSICAAAQVDVIAIGYVIGRFDLQVNSPDLNGDREVTVADFGLFAGRFQTSDPCADYNEDGFVSVADFGLFAGWFGDCVCVP
;
A
#
# COMPACT_ATOMS: atom_id res chain seq x y z
N MET A 1 -24.62 28.22 26.49
CA MET A 1 -23.58 27.17 26.35
C MET A 1 -24.08 25.91 27.03
N ARG A 2 -24.45 24.91 26.23
CA ARG A 2 -24.78 23.50 26.50
C ARG A 2 -25.78 23.07 25.43
N VAL A 3 -25.26 22.49 24.35
CA VAL A 3 -26.03 21.75 23.35
C VAL A 3 -25.54 20.31 23.41
N LEU A 4 -26.45 19.44 23.78
CA LEU A 4 -26.44 17.97 23.80
C LEU A 4 -27.95 17.68 23.84
N THR A 5 -28.58 16.88 22.98
CA THR A 5 -28.15 15.66 22.32
C THR A 5 -29.13 15.44 21.15
N ALA A 6 -28.66 15.02 19.97
CA ALA A 6 -29.55 14.66 18.87
C ALA A 6 -30.22 13.30 19.15
N ILE A 7 -31.54 13.30 19.11
CA ILE A 7 -32.44 12.15 19.23
C ILE A 7 -32.48 11.46 17.86
N ALA A 8 -32.03 10.21 17.77
CA ALA A 8 -32.32 9.34 16.64
C ALA A 8 -33.57 8.50 16.94
N LEU A 9 -34.54 8.63 16.05
CA LEU A 9 -35.91 8.12 16.11
C LEU A 9 -35.94 6.62 15.78
N LEU A 10 -36.43 5.81 16.73
CA LEU A 10 -36.67 4.38 16.52
C LEU A 10 -37.98 4.18 15.72
N VAL A 11 -37.89 3.70 14.48
CA VAL A 11 -39.04 3.16 13.74
C VAL A 11 -38.74 1.71 13.37
N GLY A 12 -39.47 0.79 14.01
CA GLY A 12 -39.39 -0.64 13.71
C GLY A 12 -40.18 -1.01 12.46
N LEU A 13 -39.54 -1.72 11.55
CA LEU A 13 -40.19 -2.63 10.61
C LEU A 13 -39.27 -3.84 10.40
N ALA A 14 -39.81 -5.03 10.61
CA ALA A 14 -39.08 -6.28 10.67
C ALA A 14 -38.44 -6.64 9.32
N ALA A 15 -37.11 -6.61 9.27
CA ALA A 15 -36.28 -7.37 8.35
C ALA A 15 -35.26 -8.14 9.18
N THR A 16 -35.29 -9.47 9.10
CA THR A 16 -34.26 -10.35 9.64
C THR A 16 -33.01 -10.21 8.78
N GLY A 17 -32.17 -9.28 9.17
CA GLY A 17 -30.92 -8.91 8.54
C GLY A 17 -30.48 -7.63 9.24
N THR A 18 -29.78 -7.78 10.36
CA THR A 18 -29.15 -6.65 11.03
C THR A 18 -28.17 -6.04 10.02
N ALA A 19 -28.52 -4.91 9.44
CA ALA A 19 -27.51 -3.99 8.96
C ALA A 19 -26.70 -3.64 10.20
N GLN A 20 -25.54 -4.28 10.36
CA GLN A 20 -24.57 -3.92 11.37
C GLN A 20 -24.22 -2.47 11.08
N GLU A 21 -24.52 -1.59 12.04
CA GLU A 21 -24.02 -0.22 12.02
C GLU A 21 -22.51 -0.36 11.96
N ILE A 22 -21.94 -0.16 10.78
CA ILE A 22 -20.48 -0.19 10.60
C ILE A 22 -20.00 1.03 11.36
N ASP A 23 -19.47 0.81 12.57
CA ASP A 23 -18.83 1.84 13.36
C ASP A 23 -17.42 2.03 12.78
N PRO A 24 -17.20 3.04 11.92
CA PRO A 24 -15.93 3.16 11.21
C PRO A 24 -14.77 3.51 12.15
N ILE A 25 -15.06 3.90 13.39
CA ILE A 25 -14.07 4.22 14.44
C ILE A 25 -13.42 2.94 15.00
N ASN A 26 -14.06 1.78 14.80
CA ASN A 26 -13.68 0.51 15.41
C ASN A 26 -13.24 -0.54 14.38
N MET A 27 -12.99 -0.13 13.14
CA MET A 27 -12.43 -1.01 12.10
C MET A 27 -10.92 -0.97 12.17
N HIS A 28 -10.28 -2.14 12.19
CA HIS A 28 -8.82 -2.26 12.07
C HIS A 28 -8.45 -3.19 10.93
N ALA A 29 -7.38 -2.84 10.21
CA ALA A 29 -6.66 -3.72 9.29
C ALA A 29 -5.24 -3.96 9.82
N PHE A 30 -4.75 -5.18 9.67
CA PHE A 30 -3.37 -5.55 9.99
C PHE A 30 -2.79 -6.42 8.88
N LEU A 31 -1.48 -6.27 8.64
CA LEU A 31 -0.73 -7.09 7.69
C LEU A 31 -0.22 -8.36 8.38
N LEU A 32 -0.27 -9.48 7.66
CA LEU A 32 0.32 -10.74 8.13
C LEU A 32 1.81 -10.88 7.76
N ASP A 33 2.30 -10.07 6.83
CA ASP A 33 3.69 -10.06 6.35
C ASP A 33 4.15 -8.62 6.07
N ASP A 34 5.30 -8.22 6.61
CA ASP A 34 5.87 -6.88 6.56
C ASP A 34 7.21 -6.82 5.79
N HIS A 35 7.46 -7.80 4.91
CA HIS A 35 8.70 -7.86 4.17
C HIS A 35 8.86 -6.67 3.20
N PRO A 36 10.08 -6.11 3.10
CA PRO A 36 10.39 -5.08 2.10
C PRO A 36 10.11 -5.61 0.70
N PHE A 37 9.82 -4.71 -0.24
CA PHE A 37 9.82 -5.08 -1.65
C PHE A 37 10.26 -3.93 -2.55
N THR A 38 10.65 -4.30 -3.75
CA THR A 38 11.08 -3.35 -4.79
C THR A 38 9.87 -2.89 -5.59
N ILE A 39 9.71 -1.57 -5.75
CA ILE A 39 8.68 -0.99 -6.63
C ILE A 39 9.38 -0.20 -7.71
N ALA A 40 9.20 -0.62 -8.94
CA ALA A 40 9.63 0.12 -10.09
C ALA A 40 8.77 1.38 -10.34
N PRO A 41 9.38 2.50 -10.79
CA PRO A 41 8.76 3.82 -10.95
C PRO A 41 7.50 3.81 -11.83
N CYS A 42 7.42 2.91 -12.80
CA CYS A 42 6.18 2.60 -13.51
C CYS A 42 6.10 1.13 -13.94
N GLY A 43 6.74 0.26 -13.17
CA GLY A 43 6.82 -1.16 -13.48
C GLY A 43 5.73 -1.97 -12.80
N GLY A 44 5.39 -3.07 -13.46
CA GLY A 44 4.47 -4.09 -12.98
C GLY A 44 5.10 -5.03 -11.96
N ASP A 45 5.85 -4.51 -10.99
CA ASP A 45 6.52 -5.40 -10.07
C ASP A 45 5.48 -6.11 -9.20
N PRO A 46 5.59 -7.44 -9.05
CA PRO A 46 4.67 -8.21 -8.23
C PRO A 46 4.83 -7.72 -6.79
N MET A 47 3.76 -7.14 -6.25
CA MET A 47 3.72 -6.81 -4.84
C MET A 47 3.59 -8.09 -4.01
N PRO A 48 4.13 -8.12 -2.78
CA PRO A 48 3.74 -9.14 -1.82
C PRO A 48 2.22 -9.06 -1.61
N VAL A 49 1.60 -10.22 -1.42
CA VAL A 49 0.17 -10.30 -1.12
C VAL A 49 -0.04 -9.67 0.25
N LEU A 50 -0.72 -8.51 0.29
CA LEU A 50 -1.14 -7.90 1.54
C LEU A 50 -2.39 -8.61 2.01
N ASP A 51 -2.25 -9.39 3.07
CA ASP A 51 -3.39 -10.00 3.75
C ASP A 51 -4.08 -8.97 4.64
N ILE A 52 -5.40 -8.81 4.47
CA ILE A 52 -6.21 -7.79 5.13
C ILE A 52 -7.37 -8.46 5.84
N ILE A 53 -7.42 -8.27 7.16
CA ILE A 53 -8.54 -8.67 8.00
C ILE A 53 -9.26 -7.42 8.49
N LEU A 54 -10.57 -7.34 8.24
CA LEU A 54 -11.49 -6.31 8.69
C LEU A 54 -12.40 -6.87 9.79
N GLU A 55 -12.24 -6.34 10.99
CA GLU A 55 -13.07 -6.67 12.14
C GLU A 55 -13.59 -5.40 12.82
N ASP A 56 -14.69 -5.54 13.55
CA ASP A 56 -15.15 -4.50 14.48
C ASP A 56 -14.45 -4.59 15.85
N SER A 57 -14.78 -3.69 16.77
CA SER A 57 -14.20 -3.69 18.13
C SER A 57 -14.55 -4.92 18.98
N GLY A 58 -15.47 -5.76 18.51
CA GLY A 58 -15.81 -7.05 19.10
C GLY A 58 -15.11 -8.24 18.42
N ASN A 59 -14.15 -7.99 17.52
CA ASN A 59 -13.51 -8.99 16.65
C ASN A 59 -14.51 -9.76 15.77
N ASN A 60 -15.62 -9.12 15.40
CA ASN A 60 -16.56 -9.71 14.44
C ASN A 60 -16.15 -9.26 13.02
N PRO A 61 -16.16 -10.17 12.04
CA PRO A 61 -15.78 -9.84 10.68
C PRO A 61 -16.75 -8.83 10.06
N ILE A 62 -16.20 -7.87 9.31
CA ILE A 62 -16.98 -6.85 8.59
C ILE A 62 -17.04 -7.19 7.10
N GLU A 63 -18.24 -7.14 6.54
CA GLU A 63 -18.49 -7.40 5.12
C GLU A 63 -18.47 -6.08 4.32
N VAL A 64 -17.51 -5.97 3.37
CA VAL A 64 -17.28 -4.80 2.53
C VAL A 64 -17.03 -5.27 1.09
N ILE A 65 -17.58 -4.53 0.12
CA ILE A 65 -17.32 -4.81 -1.30
C ILE A 65 -15.88 -4.47 -1.65
N ALA A 66 -15.26 -5.25 -2.54
CA ALA A 66 -13.86 -5.09 -2.93
C ALA A 66 -13.51 -3.66 -3.37
N SER A 67 -14.38 -3.04 -4.18
CA SER A 67 -14.18 -1.68 -4.70
C SER A 67 -14.14 -0.59 -3.64
N ASP A 68 -14.63 -0.89 -2.44
CA ASP A 68 -14.64 0.04 -1.32
C ASP A 68 -13.47 -0.21 -0.36
N ILE A 69 -12.52 -1.08 -0.74
CA ILE A 69 -11.27 -1.34 -0.03
C ILE A 69 -10.10 -1.04 -0.98
N TRP A 70 -9.30 -0.04 -0.67
CA TRP A 70 -8.15 0.32 -1.51
C TRP A 70 -6.96 0.84 -0.69
N LEU A 71 -5.77 0.77 -1.28
CA LEU A 71 -4.59 1.44 -0.76
C LEU A 71 -4.59 2.90 -1.18
N ASP A 72 -4.23 3.76 -0.24
CA ASP A 72 -3.92 5.15 -0.50
C ASP A 72 -2.59 5.50 0.18
N SER A 73 -1.95 6.55 -0.29
CA SER A 73 -0.72 7.07 0.28
C SER A 73 -0.99 8.45 0.84
N PRO A 74 -0.51 8.79 2.05
CA PRO A 74 -0.50 10.17 2.46
C PRO A 74 0.33 10.99 1.46
N PRO A 75 0.00 12.27 1.25
CA PRO A 75 0.69 13.12 0.29
C PRO A 75 2.20 13.08 0.52
N SER A 76 3.00 13.03 -0.56
CA SER A 76 4.47 13.13 -0.59
C SER A 76 5.33 11.89 -0.25
N MET A 77 4.75 10.69 -0.19
CA MET A 77 5.51 9.47 0.08
C MET A 77 5.62 8.55 -1.14
N LEU A 78 4.51 7.95 -1.54
CA LEU A 78 4.40 7.01 -2.66
C LEU A 78 3.31 7.54 -3.58
N ASP A 79 3.53 7.61 -4.89
CA ASP A 79 2.46 7.87 -5.84
C ASP A 79 1.99 6.53 -6.41
N PHE A 80 0.69 6.27 -6.35
CA PHE A 80 0.08 5.16 -7.08
C PHE A 80 -0.43 5.67 -8.44
N CYS A 81 -0.02 5.03 -9.53
CA CYS A 81 -0.49 5.36 -10.88
C CYS A 81 -1.99 5.04 -11.08
N TRP A 82 -2.53 4.15 -10.24
CA TRP A 82 -3.93 3.76 -10.22
C TRP A 82 -4.30 3.25 -8.81
N ALA A 83 -5.59 3.28 -8.48
CA ALA A 83 -6.07 2.78 -7.19
C ALA A 83 -5.81 1.28 -7.08
N VAL A 84 -5.08 0.87 -6.04
CA VAL A 84 -4.83 -0.55 -5.73
C VAL A 84 -6.01 -1.05 -4.90
N ILE A 85 -6.86 -1.89 -5.49
CA ILE A 85 -8.14 -2.35 -4.93
C ILE A 85 -7.99 -3.77 -4.38
N ALA A 86 -8.75 -4.11 -3.35
CA ALA A 86 -8.85 -5.49 -2.85
C ALA A 86 -9.21 -6.51 -3.94
N ASP A 87 -8.57 -7.68 -3.86
CA ASP A 87 -8.77 -8.81 -4.79
C ASP A 87 -10.19 -9.37 -4.69
N SER A 88 -10.80 -9.27 -3.51
CA SER A 88 -12.14 -9.78 -3.25
C SER A 88 -12.88 -8.97 -2.21
N SER A 89 -14.20 -9.15 -2.18
CA SER A 89 -15.05 -8.58 -1.14
C SER A 89 -15.00 -9.48 0.09
N THR A 90 -15.11 -8.91 1.29
CA THR A 90 -15.00 -9.66 2.55
C THR A 90 -16.29 -10.39 2.95
N PHE A 91 -17.07 -10.81 1.95
CA PHE A 91 -18.25 -11.67 2.14
C PHE A 91 -17.81 -13.14 2.30
N ARG A 92 -18.79 -14.02 2.50
CA ARG A 92 -18.58 -15.47 2.44
C ARG A 92 -17.84 -15.89 1.14
N PRO A 93 -16.95 -16.89 1.21
CA PRO A 93 -16.79 -17.87 2.28
C PRO A 93 -15.88 -17.43 3.44
N ASP A 94 -15.18 -16.29 3.34
CA ASP A 94 -14.20 -15.84 4.33
C ASP A 94 -14.56 -14.44 4.86
N PRO A 95 -15.52 -14.35 5.80
CA PRO A 95 -16.01 -13.06 6.27
C PRO A 95 -14.90 -12.23 6.90
N GLY A 96 -14.83 -10.95 6.55
CA GLY A 96 -13.83 -10.03 7.08
C GLY A 96 -12.45 -10.19 6.45
N HIS A 97 -12.22 -11.14 5.57
CA HIS A 97 -10.90 -11.36 4.97
C HIS A 97 -10.86 -10.93 3.51
N THR A 98 -9.76 -10.29 3.11
CA THR A 98 -9.41 -10.10 1.71
C THR A 98 -7.89 -10.00 1.56
N THR A 99 -7.45 -9.94 0.32
CA THR A 99 -6.05 -9.66 -0.03
C THR A 99 -5.99 -8.47 -0.96
N ILE A 100 -4.87 -7.77 -0.97
CA ILE A 100 -4.48 -6.90 -2.06
C ILE A 100 -3.24 -7.52 -2.68
N SER A 101 -3.33 -7.89 -3.95
CA SER A 101 -2.23 -8.44 -4.72
C SER A 101 -2.15 -7.80 -6.10
N GLY A 102 -1.16 -8.21 -6.87
CA GLY A 102 -0.97 -7.77 -8.24
C GLY A 102 0.27 -6.91 -8.39
N GLU A 103 0.17 -5.88 -9.19
CA GLU A 103 1.28 -5.00 -9.49
C GLU A 103 0.98 -3.63 -8.90
N ILE A 104 1.92 -3.07 -8.13
CA ILE A 104 1.83 -1.67 -7.73
C ILE A 104 2.59 -0.88 -8.77
N HIS A 105 1.88 -0.07 -9.54
CA HIS A 105 2.54 0.92 -10.38
C HIS A 105 2.64 2.18 -9.55
N GLY A 106 3.86 2.58 -9.24
CA GLY A 106 4.08 3.77 -8.42
C GLY A 106 5.53 4.14 -8.26
N GLY A 107 5.78 5.26 -7.61
CA GLY A 107 7.13 5.72 -7.34
C GLY A 107 7.21 6.62 -6.13
N LEU A 108 8.41 6.78 -5.57
CA LEU A 108 8.63 7.65 -4.43
C LEU A 108 8.70 9.11 -4.90
N GLN A 109 7.95 10.00 -4.24
CA GLN A 109 8.01 11.45 -4.55
C GLN A 109 9.19 12.18 -3.87
N SER A 110 9.94 11.49 -3.00
CA SER A 110 10.89 12.09 -2.07
C SER A 110 12.29 11.50 -2.23
N LEU A 111 13.30 12.34 -2.01
CA LEU A 111 14.76 12.12 -2.12
C LEU A 111 15.33 10.98 -1.25
N SER A 112 14.48 10.16 -0.62
CA SER A 112 14.87 9.04 0.21
C SER A 112 14.67 7.73 -0.56
N ILE A 113 15.73 7.36 -1.26
CA ILE A 113 16.05 6.09 -1.95
C ILE A 113 15.72 4.76 -1.23
N CYS A 114 15.38 4.81 0.06
CA CYS A 114 14.80 3.74 0.87
C CYS A 114 13.90 4.37 1.92
N ALA A 115 12.75 4.88 1.50
CA ALA A 115 11.75 5.29 2.47
C ALA A 115 10.87 4.09 2.78
N ALA A 116 10.60 3.89 4.08
CA ALA A 116 9.31 3.37 4.48
C ALA A 116 8.25 4.36 3.95
N ALA A 117 7.57 4.00 2.88
CA ALA A 117 6.39 4.69 2.39
C ALA A 117 5.21 4.30 3.28
N GLN A 118 4.58 5.30 3.90
CA GLN A 118 3.35 5.02 4.63
C GLN A 118 2.23 4.72 3.63
N VAL A 119 1.48 3.66 3.89
CA VAL A 119 0.31 3.29 3.09
C VAL A 119 -0.87 3.14 4.04
N ASP A 120 -1.98 3.76 3.65
CA ASP A 120 -3.27 3.68 4.31
C ASP A 120 -4.12 2.60 3.63
N VAL A 121 -4.74 1.73 4.43
CA VAL A 121 -5.85 0.91 3.97
C VAL A 121 -7.12 1.71 4.20
N ILE A 122 -7.83 2.02 3.13
CA ILE A 122 -9.11 2.71 3.19
C ILE A 122 -10.22 1.69 2.97
N ALA A 123 -11.19 1.66 3.89
CA ALA A 123 -12.44 0.92 3.72
C ALA A 123 -13.63 1.86 3.91
N ILE A 124 -14.55 1.86 2.94
CA ILE A 124 -15.80 2.66 2.99
C ILE A 124 -15.50 4.16 3.22
N GLY A 125 -14.37 4.64 2.69
CA GLY A 125 -13.94 6.04 2.82
C GLY A 125 -13.26 6.42 4.15
N TYR A 126 -12.93 5.44 5.00
CA TYR A 126 -12.19 5.66 6.24
C TYR A 126 -10.85 4.93 6.23
N VAL A 127 -9.79 5.56 6.75
CA VAL A 127 -8.51 4.88 7.01
C VAL A 127 -8.71 3.92 8.18
N ILE A 128 -8.57 2.63 7.91
CA ILE A 128 -8.75 1.54 8.88
C ILE A 128 -7.43 0.87 9.29
N GLY A 129 -6.36 1.14 8.55
CA GLY A 129 -5.04 0.61 8.81
C GLY A 129 -3.98 1.51 8.19
N ARG A 130 -2.80 1.50 8.79
CA ARG A 130 -1.65 2.26 8.31
C ARG A 130 -0.41 1.46 8.59
N PHE A 131 0.40 1.25 7.56
CA PHE A 131 1.63 0.49 7.66
C PHE A 131 2.75 1.17 6.89
N ASP A 132 3.97 0.81 7.27
CA ASP A 132 5.19 1.28 6.64
C ASP A 132 5.61 0.24 5.61
N LEU A 133 5.72 0.67 4.36
CA LEU A 133 6.12 -0.14 3.23
C LEU A 133 7.54 0.23 2.84
N GLN A 134 8.51 -0.66 3.04
CA GLN A 134 9.84 -0.40 2.52
C GLN A 134 9.84 -0.57 1.00
N VAL A 135 10.15 0.51 0.30
CA VAL A 135 10.18 0.56 -1.16
C VAL A 135 11.62 0.82 -1.62
N ASN A 136 12.17 -0.10 -2.39
CA ASN A 136 13.42 0.11 -3.11
C ASN A 136 13.08 0.63 -4.52
N SER A 137 13.52 1.84 -4.83
CA SER A 137 13.25 2.51 -6.12
C SER A 137 14.54 2.63 -6.95
N PRO A 138 14.52 2.34 -8.26
CA PRO A 138 15.62 2.65 -9.19
C PRO A 138 15.71 4.14 -9.57
N ASP A 139 14.68 4.94 -9.32
CA ASP A 139 14.80 6.41 -9.27
C ASP A 139 15.46 6.78 -7.93
N LEU A 140 16.78 6.95 -7.97
CA LEU A 140 17.65 7.11 -6.80
C LEU A 140 17.90 8.58 -6.46
N ASN A 141 17.52 9.50 -7.32
CA ASN A 141 17.62 10.93 -7.05
C ASN A 141 16.25 11.57 -6.76
N GLY A 142 15.15 10.82 -6.90
CA GLY A 142 13.78 11.25 -6.63
C GLY A 142 13.25 12.26 -7.64
N ASP A 143 13.81 12.31 -8.85
CA ASP A 143 13.42 13.25 -9.91
C ASP A 143 12.32 12.73 -10.84
N ARG A 144 11.82 11.53 -10.57
CA ARG A 144 10.74 10.82 -11.26
C ARG A 144 11.14 10.20 -12.58
N GLU A 145 12.42 10.09 -12.90
CA GLU A 145 12.89 9.40 -14.10
C GLU A 145 14.11 8.53 -13.77
N VAL A 146 14.15 7.29 -14.28
CA VAL A 146 15.34 6.44 -14.11
C VAL A 146 16.33 6.78 -15.22
N THR A 147 17.33 7.60 -14.90
CA THR A 147 18.27 8.13 -15.88
C THR A 147 19.72 7.72 -15.60
N VAL A 148 20.64 8.27 -16.38
CA VAL A 148 22.08 8.14 -16.12
C VAL A 148 22.49 8.78 -14.80
N ALA A 149 21.71 9.72 -14.26
CA ALA A 149 21.97 10.31 -12.96
C ALA A 149 21.81 9.25 -11.85
N ASP A 150 20.72 8.47 -11.91
CA ASP A 150 20.43 7.36 -10.99
C ASP A 150 21.45 6.26 -11.12
N PHE A 151 21.86 5.94 -12.35
CA PHE A 151 22.96 5.01 -12.58
C PHE A 151 24.25 5.47 -11.88
N GLY A 152 24.55 6.77 -11.89
CA GLY A 152 25.70 7.32 -11.16
C GLY A 152 25.60 7.09 -9.65
N LEU A 153 24.39 7.23 -9.08
CA LEU A 153 24.12 6.95 -7.67
C LEU A 153 24.19 5.45 -7.35
N PHE A 154 23.61 4.60 -8.20
CA PHE A 154 23.70 3.14 -8.11
C PHE A 154 25.15 2.67 -8.14
N ALA A 155 25.95 3.15 -9.10
CA ALA A 155 27.36 2.80 -9.24
C ALA A 155 28.18 3.21 -8.01
N GLY A 156 27.80 4.31 -7.33
CA GLY A 156 28.40 4.72 -6.06
C GLY A 156 28.14 3.75 -4.90
N ARG A 157 27.13 2.87 -5.02
CA ARG A 157 26.74 1.86 -4.02
C ARG A 157 27.22 0.45 -4.39
N PHE A 158 27.86 0.26 -5.53
CA PHE A 158 28.31 -1.07 -5.97
C PHE A 158 29.27 -1.71 -4.95
N GLN A 159 29.07 -3.00 -4.65
CA GLN A 159 29.77 -3.77 -3.60
C GLN A 159 29.57 -3.24 -2.18
N THR A 160 28.53 -2.46 -1.92
CA THR A 160 28.11 -2.11 -0.56
C THR A 160 26.96 -2.99 -0.10
N SER A 161 26.61 -2.90 1.18
CA SER A 161 25.38 -3.48 1.75
C SER A 161 24.29 -2.41 1.88
N ASP A 162 24.24 -1.44 0.96
CA ASP A 162 23.20 -0.41 0.94
C ASP A 162 21.89 -1.05 0.47
N PRO A 163 20.88 -1.22 1.35
CA PRO A 163 19.64 -1.88 0.98
C PRO A 163 18.86 -1.14 -0.12
N CYS A 164 19.20 0.12 -0.42
CA CYS A 164 18.51 0.94 -1.42
C CYS A 164 18.88 0.63 -2.86
N ALA A 165 19.97 -0.10 -3.06
CA ALA A 165 20.41 -0.54 -4.38
C ALA A 165 20.57 -2.06 -4.45
N ASP A 166 20.19 -2.77 -3.39
CA ASP A 166 20.15 -4.23 -3.29
C ASP A 166 18.73 -4.69 -3.64
N TYR A 167 18.44 -4.76 -4.93
CA TYR A 167 17.10 -5.02 -5.47
C TYR A 167 16.72 -6.49 -5.43
N ASN A 168 17.71 -7.40 -5.33
CA ASN A 168 17.45 -8.83 -5.15
C ASN A 168 17.49 -9.27 -3.67
N GLU A 169 17.77 -8.34 -2.76
CA GLU A 169 17.81 -8.52 -1.30
C GLU A 169 18.79 -9.62 -0.86
N ASP A 170 19.89 -9.79 -1.58
CA ASP A 170 20.92 -10.80 -1.24
C ASP A 170 21.96 -10.31 -0.22
N GLY A 171 21.83 -9.05 0.20
CA GLY A 171 22.66 -8.38 1.20
C GLY A 171 23.79 -7.54 0.59
N PHE A 172 23.97 -7.55 -0.73
CA PHE A 172 25.02 -6.78 -1.40
C PHE A 172 24.60 -6.26 -2.79
N VAL A 173 24.87 -4.98 -3.02
CA VAL A 173 24.70 -4.36 -4.35
C VAL A 173 25.71 -4.95 -5.35
N SER A 174 25.22 -5.70 -6.32
CA SER A 174 26.01 -6.53 -7.22
C SER A 174 25.63 -6.33 -8.70
N VAL A 175 26.20 -7.17 -9.57
CA VAL A 175 25.82 -7.21 -11.00
C VAL A 175 24.39 -7.73 -11.19
N ALA A 176 23.88 -8.53 -10.25
CA ALA A 176 22.49 -9.00 -10.30
C ALA A 176 21.53 -7.81 -10.15
N ASP A 177 21.79 -6.93 -9.19
CA ASP A 177 21.03 -5.70 -8.96
C ASP A 177 21.12 -4.73 -10.12
N PHE A 178 22.30 -4.64 -10.75
CA PHE A 178 22.44 -3.86 -11.97
C PHE A 178 21.54 -4.40 -13.11
N GLY A 179 21.39 -5.72 -13.21
CA GLY A 179 20.48 -6.34 -14.17
C GLY A 179 19.02 -5.94 -13.93
N LEU A 180 18.61 -5.88 -12.66
CA LEU A 180 17.30 -5.38 -12.25
C LEU A 180 17.16 -3.88 -12.57
N PHE A 181 18.09 -3.05 -12.08
CA PHE A 181 18.16 -1.61 -12.35
C PHE A 181 18.02 -1.26 -13.84
N ALA A 182 18.80 -1.95 -14.69
CA ALA A 182 18.81 -1.71 -16.13
C ALA A 182 17.48 -2.08 -16.80
N GLY A 183 16.66 -2.94 -16.18
CA GLY A 183 15.31 -3.27 -16.64
C GLY A 183 14.37 -2.07 -16.61
N TRP A 184 14.64 -1.08 -15.75
CA TRP A 184 13.81 0.13 -15.57
C TRP A 184 14.44 1.38 -16.18
N PHE A 185 15.54 1.26 -16.93
CA PHE A 185 16.26 2.44 -17.44
C PHE A 185 15.44 3.18 -18.50
N GLY A 186 15.19 4.46 -18.29
CA GLY A 186 14.37 5.31 -19.15
C GLY A 186 12.87 5.28 -18.82
N ASP A 187 12.48 4.56 -17.77
CA ASP A 187 11.11 4.57 -17.24
C ASP A 187 10.85 5.86 -16.44
N CYS A 188 9.60 6.33 -16.45
CA CYS A 188 9.16 7.53 -15.76
C CYS A 188 8.16 7.20 -14.65
N VAL A 189 8.27 7.79 -13.46
CA VAL A 189 7.21 7.68 -12.45
C VAL A 189 5.92 8.24 -13.02
N CYS A 190 4.81 7.48 -12.95
CA CYS A 190 3.54 8.03 -13.39
C CYS A 190 3.19 9.24 -12.51
N VAL A 191 2.82 10.34 -13.16
CA VAL A 191 2.27 11.51 -12.48
C VAL A 191 0.76 11.27 -12.32
N PRO A 192 0.20 11.31 -11.10
CA PRO A 192 -1.25 11.15 -10.88
C PRO A 192 -2.09 12.25 -11.56
#